data_AF-A0A1B6ERY7-F1
#
_entry.id   AF-A0A1B6ERY7-F1
#
_cell.length_a   1.000
_cell.length_b   1.000
_cell.length_c   1.000
_cell.angle_alpha   90.00
_cell.angle_beta   90.00
_cell.angle_gamma   90.00
#
_symmetry.space_group_name_H-M   'P 1'
#
loop_
_entity.id
_entity.type
_entity.pdbx_description
1 polymer ?
#
loop_
_entity_poly.entity_id
_entity_poly.type
_entity_poly.pdbx_seq_one_letter_code
_entity_poly.pdbx_strand_id
1 'polypeptide(L)'
;YKRYKNEFSNPDLRRRDYWEKVSNNLAVSGYNFDVEQCEKKWRNLRKTYKENEGKQVINWPFFNVLKDILSSESECKQDEVLKDCYDNATSFTEAGMDIHEESSLEFLPEYNEDSLPPSWFLDFLAKYKEDEKKKMKMLEDMHNDVVKLEKRKCAL
;
A
#
# COMPACT_ATOMS: atom_id res chain seq x y z
N TYR A 1 -10.62 -8.12 -11.99
CA TYR A 1 -11.99 -7.75 -11.57
C TYR A 1 -13.04 -7.98 -12.68
N LYS A 2 -13.09 -7.20 -13.77
CA LYS A 2 -14.12 -7.31 -14.84
C LYS A 2 -14.33 -8.75 -15.35
N ARG A 3 -13.25 -9.51 -15.50
CA ARG A 3 -13.25 -10.93 -15.93
C ARG A 3 -13.91 -11.90 -14.94
N TYR A 4 -13.86 -11.60 -13.65
CA TYR A 4 -14.33 -12.48 -12.57
C TYR A 4 -15.64 -11.97 -11.95
N LYS A 5 -16.27 -10.94 -12.55
CA LYS A 5 -17.46 -10.25 -12.01
C LYS A 5 -18.59 -11.22 -11.63
N ASN A 6 -18.82 -12.24 -12.46
CA ASN A 6 -19.89 -13.22 -12.23
C ASN A 6 -19.54 -14.21 -11.09
N GLU A 7 -18.26 -14.42 -10.81
CA GLU A 7 -17.80 -15.29 -9.72
C GLU A 7 -17.93 -14.61 -8.34
N PHE A 8 -17.92 -13.27 -8.31
CA PHE A 8 -18.18 -12.49 -7.09
C PHE A 8 -19.63 -12.57 -6.60
N SER A 9 -20.57 -12.83 -7.49
CA SER A 9 -22.00 -12.89 -7.20
C SER A 9 -22.45 -14.29 -6.78
N ASN A 10 -21.58 -15.30 -6.83
CA ASN A 10 -21.91 -16.66 -6.41
C ASN A 10 -21.65 -16.84 -4.90
N PRO A 11 -22.69 -17.05 -4.07
CA PRO A 11 -22.54 -17.21 -2.62
C PRO A 11 -21.81 -18.51 -2.24
N ASP A 12 -21.72 -19.49 -3.15
CA ASP A 12 -21.04 -20.77 -2.90
C ASP A 12 -19.51 -20.68 -3.03
N LEU A 13 -18.99 -19.61 -3.66
CA LEU A 13 -17.56 -19.40 -3.80
C LEU A 13 -17.03 -18.61 -2.61
N ARG A 14 -16.00 -19.14 -1.94
CA ARG A 14 -15.37 -18.41 -0.84
C ARG A 14 -14.70 -17.17 -1.40
N ARG A 15 -14.97 -16.02 -0.79
CA ARG A 15 -14.41 -14.71 -1.19
C ARG A 15 -12.89 -14.73 -1.38
N ARG A 16 -12.18 -15.57 -0.61
CA ARG A 16 -10.72 -15.78 -0.71
C ARG A 16 -10.30 -16.41 -2.04
N ASP A 17 -11.02 -17.41 -2.52
CA ASP A 17 -10.69 -18.18 -3.74
C ASP A 17 -10.67 -17.28 -4.98
N TYR A 18 -11.54 -16.26 -5.03
CA TYR A 18 -11.52 -15.26 -6.09
C TYR A 18 -10.30 -14.33 -5.98
N TRP A 19 -9.99 -13.81 -4.79
CA TRP A 19 -8.87 -12.89 -4.62
C TRP A 19 -7.53 -13.60 -4.86
N GLU A 20 -7.46 -14.90 -4.62
CA GLU A 20 -6.33 -15.75 -4.99
C GLU A 20 -6.14 -15.82 -6.51
N LYS A 21 -7.22 -15.98 -7.30
CA LYS A 21 -7.12 -15.90 -8.77
C LYS A 21 -6.59 -14.54 -9.25
N VAL A 22 -6.97 -13.45 -8.58
CA VAL A 22 -6.51 -12.09 -8.91
C VAL A 22 -5.04 -11.93 -8.58
N SER A 23 -4.63 -12.34 -7.37
CA SER A 23 -3.24 -12.32 -6.92
C SER A 23 -2.36 -13.12 -7.88
N ASN A 24 -2.77 -14.34 -8.23
CA ASN A 24 -2.07 -15.18 -9.19
C ASN A 24 -1.98 -14.54 -10.58
N ASN A 25 -3.04 -13.88 -11.06
CA ASN A 25 -3.00 -13.20 -12.34
C ASN A 25 -2.06 -11.98 -12.34
N LEU A 26 -1.99 -11.26 -11.22
CA LEU A 26 -1.02 -10.18 -11.02
C LEU A 26 0.41 -10.71 -10.95
N ALA A 27 0.63 -11.83 -10.27
CA ALA A 27 1.93 -12.49 -10.17
C ALA A 27 2.43 -12.95 -11.56
N VAL A 28 1.56 -13.52 -12.40
CA VAL A 28 1.87 -13.86 -13.80
C VAL A 28 2.27 -12.62 -14.62
N SER A 29 1.73 -11.45 -14.26
CA SER A 29 2.07 -10.17 -14.90
C SER A 29 3.34 -9.51 -14.31
N GLY A 30 4.05 -10.20 -13.40
CA GLY A 30 5.27 -9.71 -12.74
C GLY A 30 5.04 -8.95 -11.44
N TYR A 31 3.80 -8.89 -10.94
CA TYR A 31 3.45 -8.17 -9.71
C TYR A 31 3.08 -9.13 -8.58
N ASN A 32 4.00 -9.33 -7.64
CA ASN A 32 3.77 -10.19 -6.48
C ASN A 32 2.99 -9.43 -5.39
N PHE A 33 1.66 -9.57 -5.41
CA PHE A 33 0.79 -9.04 -4.35
C PHE A 33 0.02 -10.16 -3.70
N ASP A 34 -0.05 -10.11 -2.37
CA ASP A 34 -0.86 -11.04 -1.60
C ASP A 34 -2.36 -10.80 -1.83
N VAL A 35 -3.16 -11.84 -1.58
CA VAL A 35 -4.62 -11.85 -1.67
C VAL A 35 -5.23 -10.70 -0.88
N GLU A 36 -4.75 -10.48 0.35
CA GLU A 36 -5.24 -9.41 1.23
C GLU A 36 -4.88 -8.02 0.72
N GLN A 37 -3.70 -7.87 0.10
CA GLN A 37 -3.27 -6.60 -0.49
C GLN A 37 -4.14 -6.22 -1.69
N CYS A 38 -4.49 -7.21 -2.53
CA CYS A 38 -5.39 -7.04 -3.66
C CYS A 38 -6.78 -6.59 -3.20
N GLU A 39 -7.33 -7.26 -2.19
CA GLU A 39 -8.62 -6.92 -1.61
C GLU A 39 -8.62 -5.51 -1.00
N LYS A 40 -7.61 -5.20 -0.17
CA LYS A 40 -7.46 -3.90 0.46
C LYS A 40 -7.35 -2.78 -0.57
N LYS A 41 -6.57 -2.98 -1.63
CA LYS A 41 -6.43 -2.01 -2.72
C LYS A 41 -7.76 -1.77 -3.41
N TRP A 42 -8.52 -2.82 -3.70
CA TRP A 42 -9.84 -2.71 -4.31
C TRP A 42 -10.84 -1.95 -3.44
N ARG A 43 -10.88 -2.23 -2.13
CA ARG A 43 -11.74 -1.48 -1.19
C ARG A 43 -11.40 0.00 -1.16
N ASN A 44 -10.11 0.34 -1.13
CA ASN A 44 -9.66 1.73 -1.14
C ASN A 44 -10.07 2.43 -2.44
N LEU A 45 -9.89 1.78 -3.60
CA LEU A 45 -10.33 2.30 -4.88
C LEU A 45 -11.84 2.58 -4.91
N ARG A 46 -12.68 1.64 -4.46
CA ARG A 46 -14.13 1.85 -4.38
C ARG A 46 -14.52 2.97 -3.42
N LYS A 47 -13.86 3.06 -2.26
CA LYS A 47 -14.09 4.13 -1.29
C LYS A 47 -13.79 5.50 -1.91
N THR A 48 -12.61 5.67 -2.49
CA THR A 48 -12.21 6.91 -3.16
C THR A 48 -13.11 7.24 -4.34
N TYR A 49 -13.61 6.25 -5.08
CA TYR A 49 -14.61 6.48 -6.12
C TYR A 49 -15.90 7.08 -5.56
N LYS A 50 -16.49 6.44 -4.53
CA LYS A 50 -17.73 6.94 -3.90
C LYS A 50 -17.57 8.35 -3.31
N GLU A 51 -16.42 8.66 -2.73
CA GLU A 51 -16.12 9.99 -2.19
C GLU A 51 -15.96 11.07 -3.27
N ASN A 52 -15.65 10.66 -4.51
CA ASN A 52 -15.48 11.56 -5.63
C ASN A 52 -16.68 11.56 -6.58
N GLU A 53 -17.59 10.60 -6.46
CA GLU A 53 -18.85 10.55 -7.20
C GLU A 53 -19.66 11.83 -6.95
N GLY A 54 -19.87 12.63 -8.00
CA GLY A 54 -20.56 13.93 -7.92
C GLY A 54 -19.66 15.18 -7.97
N LYS A 55 -18.33 15.03 -7.91
CA LYS A 55 -17.39 16.15 -8.08
C LYS A 55 -17.08 16.36 -9.57
N GLN A 56 -17.21 17.60 -10.06
CA GLN A 56 -17.08 17.93 -11.50
C GLN A 56 -15.62 17.98 -11.99
N VAL A 57 -14.64 18.13 -11.08
CA VAL A 57 -13.21 18.19 -11.42
C VAL A 57 -12.49 17.07 -10.69
N ILE A 58 -12.29 15.95 -11.37
CA ILE A 58 -11.57 14.80 -10.80
C ILE A 58 -10.39 14.48 -11.69
N ASN A 59 -9.20 14.97 -11.32
CA ASN A 59 -7.93 14.56 -11.91
C ASN A 59 -7.42 13.24 -11.31
N TRP A 60 -8.32 12.29 -11.06
CA TRP A 60 -7.96 10.99 -10.53
C TRP A 60 -7.96 9.96 -11.66
N PRO A 61 -6.80 9.41 -12.06
CA PRO A 61 -6.67 8.61 -13.28
C PRO A 61 -7.51 7.33 -13.26
N PHE A 62 -7.88 6.84 -12.06
CA PHE A 62 -8.70 5.65 -11.90
C PHE A 62 -10.21 5.93 -11.89
N PHE A 63 -10.64 7.20 -11.92
CA PHE A 63 -12.06 7.56 -11.80
C PHE A 63 -12.87 7.02 -12.97
N ASN A 64 -12.44 7.24 -14.22
CA ASN A 64 -13.16 6.77 -15.41
C ASN A 64 -13.17 5.25 -15.52
N VAL A 65 -12.06 4.60 -15.14
CA VAL A 65 -11.95 3.14 -15.13
C VAL A 65 -12.90 2.54 -14.11
N LEU A 66 -12.96 3.10 -12.90
CA LEU A 66 -13.91 2.66 -11.87
C LEU A 66 -15.35 3.00 -12.27
N LYS A 67 -15.60 4.18 -12.87
CA LYS A 67 -16.92 4.53 -13.39
C LYS A 67 -17.41 3.50 -14.40
N ASP A 68 -16.60 3.07 -15.36
CA ASP A 68 -16.99 2.01 -16.32
C ASP A 68 -17.33 0.70 -15.60
N ILE A 69 -16.46 0.27 -14.69
CA ILE A 69 -16.63 -0.98 -13.94
C ILE A 69 -17.90 -0.93 -13.07
N LEU A 70 -18.11 0.17 -12.34
CA LEU A 70 -19.19 0.34 -11.36
C LEU A 70 -20.53 0.77 -12.01
N SER A 71 -20.53 1.48 -13.14
CA SER A 71 -21.77 1.82 -13.86
C SER A 71 -22.50 0.57 -14.35
N SER A 72 -21.74 -0.49 -14.63
CA SER A 72 -22.26 -1.82 -14.94
C SER A 72 -22.84 -2.56 -13.72
N GLU A 73 -22.80 -1.98 -12.52
CA GLU A 73 -23.32 -2.56 -11.26
C GLU A 73 -24.73 -2.07 -10.89
N SER A 74 -25.33 -1.15 -11.66
CA SER A 74 -26.66 -0.59 -11.38
C SER A 74 -27.83 -1.59 -11.41
N GLU A 75 -27.56 -2.87 -11.68
CA GLU A 75 -28.51 -3.98 -11.60
C GLU A 75 -28.25 -5.00 -10.46
N CYS A 76 -27.29 -4.79 -9.55
CA CYS A 76 -27.07 -5.73 -8.43
C CYS A 76 -26.79 -5.00 -7.11
N LYS A 77 -27.86 -4.70 -6.36
CA LYS A 77 -27.77 -4.21 -4.98
C LYS A 77 -27.20 -5.31 -4.10
N GLN A 78 -26.11 -5.02 -3.37
CA GLN A 78 -26.00 -5.33 -1.94
C GLN A 78 -25.05 -4.33 -1.26
N ASP A 79 -25.66 -3.41 -0.51
CA ASP A 79 -25.12 -3.00 0.78
C ASP A 79 -25.12 -4.23 1.69
N GLU A 80 -23.98 -4.52 2.34
CA GLU A 80 -23.95 -4.90 3.76
C GLU A 80 -22.51 -5.10 4.25
N VAL A 81 -22.17 -4.23 5.21
CA VAL A 81 -21.39 -4.47 6.44
C VAL A 81 -20.60 -5.78 6.49
N LEU A 82 -19.27 -5.69 6.45
CA LEU A 82 -18.41 -6.66 7.12
C LEU A 82 -17.35 -5.92 7.94
N LYS A 83 -17.70 -5.86 9.22
CA LYS A 83 -16.90 -5.43 10.35
C LYS A 83 -16.07 -6.62 10.84
N ASP A 84 -14.81 -6.31 11.19
CA ASP A 84 -13.80 -7.10 11.91
C ASP A 84 -13.27 -8.35 11.16
N CYS A 85 -11.96 -8.58 11.03
CA CYS A 85 -11.02 -8.77 12.13
C CYS A 85 -9.68 -8.02 11.95
N TYR A 86 -9.29 -7.37 13.04
CA TYR A 86 -7.94 -6.95 13.38
C TYR A 86 -7.26 -8.11 14.15
N ASP A 87 -5.93 -8.07 14.19
CA ASP A 87 -4.99 -8.96 14.90
C ASP A 87 -4.81 -10.36 14.26
N ASN A 88 -3.58 -10.85 14.01
CA ASN A 88 -2.41 -10.85 14.87
C ASN A 88 -1.13 -10.73 14.04
N ALA A 89 -0.25 -9.77 14.36
CA ALA A 89 1.14 -9.82 13.95
C ALA A 89 1.82 -10.97 14.70
N THR A 90 1.82 -12.15 14.08
CA THR A 90 2.59 -13.31 14.55
C THR A 90 4.07 -12.99 14.43
N SER A 91 4.71 -12.93 15.61
CA SER A 91 6.12 -13.21 15.85
C SER A 91 6.75 -14.04 14.74
N PHE A 92 7.65 -13.44 13.98
CA PHE A 92 8.63 -14.19 13.21
C PHE A 92 9.76 -14.59 14.17
N THR A 93 9.82 -15.88 14.47
CA THR A 93 10.93 -16.52 15.20
C THR A 93 12.19 -16.46 14.35
N GLU A 94 13.16 -15.64 14.75
CA GLU A 94 14.54 -15.70 14.26
C GLU A 94 15.23 -16.93 14.87
N ALA A 95 15.16 -18.06 14.17
CA ALA A 95 16.11 -19.14 14.34
C ALA A 95 17.35 -18.80 13.49
N GLY A 96 18.52 -18.93 14.12
CA GLY A 96 19.79 -18.41 13.64
C GLY A 96 20.22 -18.91 12.26
N MET A 97 20.97 -18.05 11.57
CA MET A 97 21.72 -18.45 10.39
C MET A 97 23.11 -17.83 10.45
N ASP A 98 24.07 -18.73 10.35
CA ASP A 98 25.50 -18.61 10.61
C ASP A 98 26.19 -17.51 9.81
N ILE A 99 27.13 -16.84 10.47
CA ILE A 99 28.09 -15.93 9.87
C ILE A 99 29.19 -16.78 9.26
N HIS A 100 29.17 -16.97 7.94
CA HIS A 100 30.34 -17.43 7.21
C HIS A 100 31.04 -16.25 6.54
N GLU A 101 32.08 -15.81 7.26
CA GLU A 101 33.37 -15.29 6.84
C GLU A 101 33.56 -15.00 5.34
N GLU A 102 33.74 -13.70 5.12
CA GLU A 102 34.16 -13.00 3.91
C GLU A 102 35.48 -13.55 3.35
N SER A 103 35.47 -13.98 2.08
CA SER A 103 36.68 -14.07 1.28
C SER A 103 36.37 -13.73 -0.17
N SER A 104 36.68 -12.48 -0.51
CA SER A 104 37.19 -11.98 -1.80
C SER A 104 36.76 -12.72 -3.07
N LEU A 105 35.96 -12.05 -3.90
CA LEU A 105 36.41 -11.68 -5.25
C LEU A 105 35.46 -10.65 -5.87
N GLU A 106 36.08 -9.56 -6.34
CA GLU A 106 35.47 -8.46 -7.08
C GLU A 106 34.73 -8.99 -8.32
N PHE A 107 33.42 -8.85 -8.34
CA PHE A 107 32.65 -8.87 -9.58
C PHE A 107 31.91 -7.54 -9.66
N LEU A 108 32.58 -6.53 -10.23
CA LEU A 108 31.93 -5.30 -10.63
C LEU A 108 30.92 -5.65 -11.73
N PRO A 109 29.60 -5.54 -11.49
CA PRO A 109 28.65 -5.71 -12.57
C PRO A 109 28.92 -4.61 -13.59
N GLU A 110 29.14 -5.04 -14.83
CA GLU A 110 29.33 -4.20 -16.00
C GLU A 110 28.25 -3.11 -16.00
N TYR A 111 28.69 -1.87 -15.77
CA TYR A 111 27.81 -0.73 -15.53
C TYR A 111 27.17 -0.34 -16.87
N ASN A 112 26.01 -0.92 -17.18
CA ASN A 112 25.20 -0.51 -18.33
C ASN A 112 24.62 0.88 -18.04
N GLU A 113 25.11 1.92 -18.75
CA GLU A 113 24.67 3.32 -18.63
C GLU A 113 23.15 3.50 -18.80
N ASP A 114 22.47 2.56 -19.47
CA ASP A 114 21.03 2.60 -19.72
C ASP A 114 20.14 2.26 -18.49
N SER A 115 20.73 1.82 -17.37
CA SER A 115 20.00 1.46 -16.15
C SER A 115 20.11 2.50 -15.01
N LEU A 116 20.77 3.63 -15.26
CA LEU A 116 20.90 4.68 -14.26
C LEU A 116 19.56 5.39 -14.03
N PRO A 117 19.15 5.62 -12.76
CA PRO A 117 17.96 6.42 -12.50
C PRO A 117 18.16 7.83 -13.06
N PRO A 118 17.11 8.46 -13.62
CA PRO A 118 17.19 9.84 -14.07
C PRO A 118 17.78 10.76 -13.00
N SER A 119 18.57 11.75 -13.39
CA SER A 119 19.24 12.66 -12.44
C SER A 119 18.28 13.33 -11.45
N TRP A 120 17.10 13.74 -11.92
CA TRP A 120 16.07 14.32 -11.08
C TRP A 120 15.60 13.37 -9.97
N PHE A 121 15.70 12.06 -10.16
CA PHE A 121 15.33 11.07 -9.15
C PHE A 121 16.33 11.05 -8.00
N LEU A 122 17.61 11.31 -8.25
CA LEU A 122 18.62 11.48 -7.20
C LEU A 122 18.36 12.76 -6.39
N ASP A 123 18.05 13.86 -7.08
CA ASP A 123 17.66 15.12 -6.44
C ASP A 123 16.38 14.95 -5.61
N PHE A 124 15.42 14.19 -6.14
CA PHE A 124 14.19 13.83 -5.45
C PHE A 124 14.47 13.02 -4.18
N LEU A 125 15.32 11.98 -4.25
CA LEU A 125 15.70 11.19 -3.08
C LEU A 125 16.44 12.02 -2.03
N ALA A 126 17.31 12.93 -2.45
CA ALA A 126 18.02 13.83 -1.55
C ALA A 126 17.05 14.77 -0.83
N LYS A 127 16.15 15.42 -1.57
CA LYS A 127 15.12 16.30 -1.03
C LYS A 127 14.18 15.55 -0.08
N TYR A 128 13.70 14.38 -0.48
CA TYR A 128 12.83 13.54 0.34
C TYR A 128 13.48 13.21 1.69
N LYS A 129 14.75 12.79 1.69
CA LYS A 129 15.51 12.52 2.92
C LYS A 129 15.62 13.75 3.81
N GLU A 130 15.79 14.94 3.23
CA GLU A 130 15.85 16.19 3.98
C GLU A 130 14.49 16.54 4.60
N ASP A 131 13.42 16.40 3.84
CA ASP A 131 12.05 16.66 4.30
C ASP A 131 11.66 15.69 5.44
N GLU A 132 12.06 14.42 5.35
CA GLU A 132 11.88 13.46 6.45
C GLU A 132 12.66 13.87 7.70
N LYS A 133 13.91 14.32 7.57
CA LYS A 133 14.70 14.82 8.71
C LYS A 133 14.03 16.04 9.36
N LYS A 134 13.53 16.99 8.56
CA LYS A 134 12.81 18.17 9.05
C LYS A 134 11.54 17.78 9.79
N LYS A 135 10.78 16.85 9.24
CA LYS A 135 9.56 16.31 9.85
C LYS A 135 9.86 15.63 11.19
N MET A 136 10.91 14.82 11.27
CA MET A 136 11.32 14.16 12.51
C MET A 136 11.74 15.17 13.56
N LYS A 137 12.54 16.17 13.19
CA LYS A 137 12.94 17.24 14.10
C LYS A 137 11.75 18.02 14.65
N MET A 138 10.79 18.39 13.80
CA MET A 138 9.59 19.11 14.24
C MET A 138 8.79 18.31 15.26
N LEU A 139 8.65 17.00 15.07
CA LEU A 139 7.95 16.12 16.02
C LEU A 139 8.69 16.03 17.36
N GLU A 140 10.02 15.95 17.32
CA GLU A 140 10.86 15.94 18.51
C GLU A 140 10.75 17.26 19.30
N ASP A 141 10.82 18.39 18.61
CA ASP A 141 10.64 19.71 19.23
C ASP A 141 9.25 19.84 19.88
N MET A 142 8.18 19.40 19.18
CA MET A 142 6.83 19.35 19.74
C MET A 142 6.76 18.46 20.98
N HIS A 143 7.37 17.29 20.95
CA HIS A 143 7.40 16.39 22.10
C HIS A 143 8.10 17.03 23.30
N ASN A 144 9.24 17.67 23.07
CA ASN A 144 9.99 18.37 24.11
C ASN A 144 9.18 19.52 24.74
N ASP A 145 8.43 20.28 23.94
CA ASP A 145 7.57 21.35 24.43
C ASP A 145 6.42 20.82 25.30
N VAL A 146 5.78 19.73 24.88
CA VAL A 146 4.72 19.06 25.66
C VAL A 146 5.27 18.57 27.01
N VAL A 147 6.40 17.86 26.99
CA VAL A 147 7.06 17.37 28.21
C VAL A 147 7.44 18.53 29.15
N LYS A 148 7.93 19.65 28.59
CA LYS A 148 8.28 20.84 29.37
C LYS A 148 7.06 21.48 30.02
N LEU A 149 5.92 21.54 29.32
CA LEU A 149 4.66 22.02 29.87
C LEU A 149 4.14 21.12 30.98
N GLU A 150 4.19 19.80 30.80
CA GLU A 150 3.78 18.82 31.82
C GLU A 150 4.63 18.93 33.08
N LYS A 151 5.95 19.01 32.95
CA LYS A 151 6.86 19.20 34.09
C LYS A 151 6.56 20.47 34.89
N ARG A 152 6.22 21.57 34.21
CA ARG A 152 5.82 22.82 34.87
C ARG A 152 4.50 22.70 35.62
N LYS A 153 3.54 21.94 35.08
CA LYS A 153 2.23 21.70 35.74
C LYS A 153 2.37 20.87 37.01
N CYS A 154 3.28 19.89 37.04
CA CYS A 154 3.52 19.05 38.22
C CYS A 154 4.39 19.72 39.30
N ALA A 155 4.94 20.91 39.02
CA ALA A 155 5.76 21.68 39.95
C ALA A 155 4.99 22.78 40.71
N LEU A 156 3.67 22.88 40.46
CA LEU A 156 2.69 23.70 41.18
C LEU A 156 1.78 22.79 41.99
#